data_AF-A6USI6-F1
#
_entry.id   AF-A6USI6-F1
#
_cell.length_a   1.000
_cell.length_b   1.000
_cell.length_c   1.000
_cell.angle_alpha   90.00
_cell.angle_beta   90.00
_cell.angle_gamma   90.00
#
_symmetry.space_group_name_H-M   'P 1'
#
loop_
_entity.id
_entity.type
_entity.pdbx_description
1 polymer ?
#
loop_
_entity_poly.entity_id
_entity_poly.type
_entity_poly.pdbx_seq_one_letter_code
_entity_poly.pdbx_strand_id
1 'polypeptide(L)'
;MSERNNDEEIEKNILKHLYKINSRDSDAFLSLEVFKTEFNLEGGELYRNIDSLFEKKLILKGKNPEVKGYNIKLSQKGIEFFENPVFIREEIEKAYRTFKIYSDEVSNASYENYSKSLSDFLNYCKKNEVLDMVIFRLCNAERDFEKWYDSLLNSKVHSNALPLDEDEKISILYRFLNEINSGKIKISEFVNSEYKISGKAEEIIKKFNQSIFSHFVRGIDLKLKKMMIKVEKLQNSEDLTSEISKKSIKVRKIDFIDSDSFVSKKRLENFEKSPKKELLQTEVIDGDALSRKLSKNNSSLNLLEQGLLNIAEELRNDKKPVEAISYVYLLSKKVDSSNVLEIQELLREAILIEPSLKDKFKELAMSSSIEIANTEIIKGILSII
;
A
#
# COMPACT_ATOMS: atom_id res chain seq x y z
N MET A 1 2.75 36.06 -2.21
CA MET A 1 1.91 34.83 -2.24
C MET A 1 2.16 33.98 -3.48
N SER A 2 2.52 34.55 -4.63
CA SER A 2 2.84 33.79 -5.84
C SER A 2 4.08 32.89 -5.72
N GLU A 3 5.18 33.37 -5.12
CA GLU A 3 6.44 32.61 -5.04
C GLU A 3 6.35 31.40 -4.10
N ARG A 4 5.66 31.52 -2.95
CA ARG A 4 5.50 30.39 -2.00
C ARG A 4 4.67 29.24 -2.56
N ASN A 5 3.62 29.55 -3.32
CA ASN A 5 2.81 28.53 -3.97
C ASN A 5 3.61 27.78 -5.06
N ASN A 6 4.55 28.46 -5.72
CA ASN A 6 5.44 27.85 -6.70
C ASN A 6 6.43 26.87 -6.03
N ASP A 7 7.02 27.27 -4.90
CA ASP A 7 7.94 26.42 -4.14
C ASP A 7 7.25 25.14 -3.64
N GLU A 8 6.04 25.24 -3.07
CA GLU A 8 5.29 24.05 -2.62
C GLU A 8 4.97 23.07 -3.77
N GLU A 9 4.64 23.59 -4.95
CA GLU A 9 4.40 22.77 -6.14
C GLU A 9 5.69 22.07 -6.62
N ILE A 10 6.82 22.80 -6.64
CA ILE A 10 8.14 22.26 -6.97
C ILE A 10 8.54 21.15 -6.00
N GLU A 11 8.43 21.41 -4.69
CA GLU A 11 8.71 20.42 -3.65
C GLU A 11 7.88 19.16 -3.82
N LYS A 12 6.57 19.32 -4.08
CA LYS A 12 5.66 18.19 -4.31
C LYS A 12 6.08 17.38 -5.55
N ASN A 13 6.46 18.04 -6.63
CA ASN A 13 6.92 17.38 -7.85
C ASN A 13 8.24 16.61 -7.64
N ILE A 14 9.19 17.19 -6.90
CA ILE A 14 10.43 16.50 -6.50
C ILE A 14 10.11 15.25 -5.68
N LEU A 15 9.26 15.37 -4.65
CA LEU A 15 8.88 14.25 -3.80
C LEU A 15 8.14 13.15 -4.59
N LYS A 16 7.25 13.50 -5.50
CA LYS A 16 6.56 12.55 -6.38
C LYS A 16 7.55 11.79 -7.26
N HIS A 17 8.49 12.50 -7.87
CA HIS A 17 9.50 11.86 -8.71
C HIS A 17 10.41 10.92 -7.89
N LEU A 18 10.86 11.36 -6.71
CA LEU A 18 11.61 10.52 -5.79
C LEU A 18 10.80 9.28 -5.36
N TYR A 19 9.52 9.43 -5.01
CA TYR A 19 8.68 8.30 -4.62
C TYR A 19 8.49 7.27 -5.74
N LYS A 20 8.31 7.72 -6.99
CA LYS A 20 8.21 6.82 -8.14
C LYS A 20 9.42 5.90 -8.29
N ILE A 21 10.61 6.40 -7.97
CA ILE A 21 11.86 5.64 -8.06
C ILE A 21 12.12 4.86 -6.77
N ASN A 22 12.01 5.51 -5.62
CA ASN A 22 12.30 4.90 -4.33
C ASN A 22 11.29 3.82 -3.90
N SER A 23 10.08 3.81 -4.45
CA SER A 23 9.13 2.71 -4.28
C SER A 23 9.54 1.42 -5.00
N ARG A 24 10.49 1.50 -5.95
CA ARG A 24 11.03 0.34 -6.69
C ARG A 24 12.42 -0.04 -6.22
N ASP A 25 13.21 0.97 -5.85
CA ASP A 25 14.54 0.83 -5.30
C ASP A 25 14.71 1.80 -4.11
N SER A 26 14.50 1.28 -2.91
CA SER A 26 14.57 2.04 -1.65
C SER A 26 15.95 2.66 -1.38
N ASP A 27 16.98 2.16 -2.06
CA ASP A 27 18.35 2.64 -1.92
C ASP A 27 18.81 3.56 -3.06
N ALA A 28 17.99 3.73 -4.09
CA ALA A 28 18.29 4.63 -5.19
C ALA A 28 18.43 6.09 -4.73
N PHE A 29 19.61 6.65 -4.98
CA PHE A 29 19.91 8.06 -4.82
C PHE A 29 19.91 8.75 -6.19
N LEU A 30 19.17 9.84 -6.32
CA LEU A 30 19.05 10.59 -7.57
C LEU A 30 19.93 11.84 -7.57
N SER A 31 20.61 12.06 -8.69
CA SER A 31 21.39 13.27 -8.93
C SER A 31 20.47 14.48 -9.11
N LEU A 32 20.90 15.63 -8.58
CA LEU A 32 20.19 16.90 -8.76
C LEU A 32 20.06 17.32 -10.23
N GLU A 33 20.96 16.86 -11.10
CA GLU A 33 20.91 17.13 -12.54
C GLU A 33 19.65 16.54 -13.21
N VAL A 34 19.12 15.45 -12.67
CA VAL A 34 17.85 14.85 -13.15
C VAL A 34 16.71 15.86 -12.97
N PHE A 35 16.62 16.47 -11.79
CA PHE A 35 15.56 17.43 -11.46
C PHE A 35 15.72 18.76 -12.19
N LYS A 36 16.95 19.24 -12.41
CA LYS A 36 17.20 20.42 -13.24
C LYS A 36 16.66 20.22 -14.66
N THR A 37 16.95 19.06 -15.24
CA THR A 37 16.55 18.73 -16.61
C THR A 37 15.05 18.51 -16.71
N GLU A 38 14.46 17.76 -15.77
CA GLU A 38 13.05 17.37 -15.83
C GLU A 38 12.09 18.50 -15.48
N PHE A 39 12.45 19.37 -14.54
CA PHE A 39 11.61 20.48 -14.09
C PHE A 39 12.03 21.83 -14.66
N ASN A 40 13.10 21.88 -15.46
CA ASN A 40 13.64 23.11 -16.03
C ASN A 40 13.87 24.22 -14.98
N LEU A 41 14.39 23.82 -13.81
CA LEU A 41 14.61 24.70 -12.67
C LEU A 41 16.01 25.29 -12.68
N GLU A 42 16.13 26.58 -12.33
CA GLU A 42 17.42 27.19 -12.08
C GLU A 42 18.08 26.58 -10.84
N GLY A 43 19.42 26.55 -10.82
CA GLY A 43 20.17 25.93 -9.73
C GLY A 43 19.76 26.45 -8.36
N GLY A 44 19.65 27.78 -8.19
CA GLY A 44 19.30 28.40 -6.90
C GLY A 44 17.92 27.99 -6.38
N GLU A 45 16.92 27.94 -7.25
CA GLU A 45 15.55 27.54 -6.90
C GLU A 45 15.48 26.06 -6.51
N LEU A 46 16.15 25.19 -7.27
CA LEU A 46 16.23 23.77 -6.94
C LEU A 46 16.90 23.56 -5.58
N TYR A 47 18.07 24.17 -5.32
CA TYR A 47 18.78 23.99 -4.05
C TYR A 47 17.94 24.48 -2.85
N ARG A 48 17.24 25.62 -2.98
CA ARG A 48 16.34 26.13 -1.94
C ARG A 48 15.25 25.13 -1.58
N ASN A 49 14.57 24.57 -2.59
CA ASN A 49 13.50 23.59 -2.39
C ASN A 49 14.03 22.26 -1.81
N ILE A 50 15.22 21.82 -2.23
CA ILE A 50 15.89 20.64 -1.65
C ILE A 50 16.28 20.86 -0.19
N ASP A 51 16.80 22.04 0.16
CA ASP A 51 17.15 22.36 1.54
C ASP A 51 15.90 22.40 2.44
N SER A 52 14.81 23.01 1.97
CA SER A 52 13.51 22.97 2.66
C SER A 52 12.99 21.54 2.89
N LEU A 53 13.01 20.68 1.86
CA LEU A 53 12.60 19.28 2.00
C LEU A 53 13.48 18.50 2.98
N PHE A 54 14.78 18.79 3.01
CA PHE A 54 15.71 18.18 3.95
C PHE A 54 15.44 18.63 5.39
N GLU A 55 15.18 19.92 5.63
CA GLU A 55 14.78 20.46 6.93
C GLU A 55 13.46 19.84 7.43
N LYS A 56 12.49 19.63 6.52
CA LYS A 56 11.23 18.90 6.79
C LYS A 56 11.44 17.41 7.07
N LYS A 57 12.68 16.91 6.91
CA LYS A 57 13.10 15.50 7.05
C LYS A 57 12.38 14.58 6.06
N LEU A 58 11.97 15.08 4.89
CA LEU A 58 11.28 14.27 3.86
C LEU A 58 12.28 13.60 2.91
N ILE A 59 13.52 14.11 2.84
CA ILE A 59 14.59 13.56 2.01
C ILE A 59 15.87 13.37 2.81
N LEU A 60 16.76 12.52 2.29
CA LEU A 60 18.13 12.31 2.76
C LEU A 60 19.11 12.77 1.68
N LYS A 61 20.25 13.34 2.09
CA LYS A 61 21.34 13.73 1.19
C LYS A 61 22.44 12.66 1.23
N GLY A 62 22.80 12.12 0.08
CA GLY A 62 23.92 11.21 -0.13
C GLY A 62 25.08 11.92 -0.83
N LYS A 63 26.31 11.51 -0.54
CA LYS A 63 27.49 11.95 -1.30
C LYS A 63 27.72 11.00 -2.45
N ASN A 64 27.83 11.52 -3.67
CA ASN A 64 28.37 10.77 -4.80
C ASN A 64 29.75 11.36 -5.13
N PRO A 65 30.86 10.61 -4.97
CA PRO A 65 32.19 11.11 -5.28
C PRO A 65 32.39 11.41 -6.78
N GLU A 66 31.58 10.85 -7.67
CA GLU A 66 31.72 10.96 -9.12
C GLU A 66 30.95 12.14 -9.73
N VAL A 67 30.00 12.73 -9.01
CA VAL A 67 29.15 13.82 -9.50
C VAL A 67 29.34 15.04 -8.60
N LYS A 68 29.58 16.22 -9.19
CA LYS A 68 29.61 17.49 -8.44
C LYS A 68 28.22 17.76 -7.85
N GLY A 69 28.06 17.53 -6.55
CA GLY A 69 26.83 17.81 -5.82
C GLY A 69 26.51 16.74 -4.78
N TYR A 70 25.27 16.73 -4.31
CA TYR A 70 24.72 15.68 -3.47
C TYR A 70 23.62 14.97 -4.24
N ASN A 71 23.48 13.67 -4.02
CA ASN A 71 22.30 12.96 -4.47
C ASN A 71 21.24 12.99 -3.37
N ILE A 72 19.99 12.78 -3.73
CA ILE A 72 18.88 12.75 -2.78
C ILE A 72 18.06 11.48 -2.93
N LYS A 73 17.47 11.02 -1.82
CA LYS A 73 16.44 9.98 -1.79
C LYS A 73 15.37 10.33 -0.76
N LEU A 74 14.20 9.70 -0.82
CA LEU A 74 13.21 9.85 0.25
C LEU A 74 13.76 9.32 1.59
N SER A 75 13.43 10.02 2.66
CA SER A 75 13.53 9.46 4.01
C SER A 75 12.34 8.53 4.29
N GLN A 76 12.37 7.79 5.39
CA GLN A 76 11.21 7.03 5.86
C GLN A 76 9.96 7.91 6.02
N LYS A 77 10.12 9.11 6.60
CA LYS A 77 9.04 10.10 6.72
C LYS A 77 8.53 10.58 5.34
N GLY A 78 9.42 10.70 4.36
CA GLY A 78 9.06 11.02 2.98
C GLY A 78 8.27 9.92 2.28
N ILE A 79 8.58 8.65 2.55
CA ILE A 79 7.80 7.50 2.07
C ILE A 79 6.42 7.51 2.73
N GLU A 80 6.37 7.66 4.07
CA GLU A 80 5.14 7.71 4.85
C GLU A 80 4.20 8.85 4.43
N PHE A 81 4.75 9.99 4.00
CA PHE A 81 3.98 11.10 3.45
C PHE A 81 3.07 10.68 2.28
N PHE A 82 3.52 9.75 1.43
CA PHE A 82 2.72 9.21 0.34
C PHE A 82 1.89 7.99 0.75
N GLU A 83 2.42 7.13 1.62
CA GLU A 83 1.73 5.89 2.00
C GLU A 83 0.57 6.10 2.97
N ASN A 84 0.70 7.10 3.85
CA ASN A 84 -0.26 7.46 4.87
C ASN A 84 -0.43 8.98 4.90
N PRO A 85 -0.97 9.58 3.83
CA PRO A 85 -1.14 11.02 3.78
C PRO A 85 -2.10 11.45 4.90
N VAL A 86 -1.68 12.45 5.65
CA VAL A 86 -2.45 12.99 6.78
C VAL A 86 -3.40 14.04 6.23
N PHE A 87 -4.66 13.65 6.06
CA PHE A 87 -5.76 14.55 5.72
C PHE A 87 -6.77 14.56 6.86
N ILE A 88 -7.37 15.72 7.12
CA ILE A 88 -8.49 15.79 8.06
C ILE A 88 -9.76 15.29 7.39
N ARG A 89 -10.72 14.80 8.20
CA ARG A 89 -11.97 14.22 7.71
C ARG A 89 -12.71 15.16 6.77
N GLU A 90 -12.74 16.45 7.13
CA GLU A 90 -13.44 17.51 6.39
C GLU A 90 -12.88 17.69 4.97
N GLU A 91 -11.57 17.55 4.79
CA GLU A 91 -10.92 17.64 3.47
C GLU A 91 -11.32 16.46 2.59
N ILE A 92 -11.30 15.25 3.15
CA ILE A 92 -11.69 14.03 2.43
C ILE A 92 -13.17 14.08 2.06
N GLU A 93 -14.04 14.53 2.96
CA GLU A 93 -15.48 14.69 2.71
C GLU A 93 -15.75 15.72 1.62
N LYS A 94 -15.09 16.88 1.67
CA LYS A 94 -15.22 17.91 0.64
C LYS A 94 -14.76 17.40 -0.72
N ALA A 95 -13.62 16.69 -0.76
CA ALA A 95 -13.10 16.07 -1.97
C ALA A 95 -14.09 15.04 -2.54
N TYR A 96 -14.62 14.17 -1.67
CA TYR A 96 -15.58 13.14 -2.04
C TYR A 96 -16.89 13.72 -2.61
N ARG A 97 -17.49 14.71 -1.93
CA ARG A 97 -18.74 15.33 -2.41
C ARG A 97 -18.57 15.96 -3.79
N THR A 98 -17.48 16.71 -3.97
CA THR A 98 -17.19 17.38 -5.25
C THR A 98 -16.83 16.36 -6.35
N PHE A 99 -16.09 15.32 -6.01
CA PHE A 99 -15.80 14.18 -6.90
C PHE A 99 -17.08 13.54 -7.44
N LYS A 100 -18.09 13.32 -6.57
CA LYS A 100 -19.38 12.76 -6.97
C LYS A 100 -20.13 13.69 -7.93
N ILE A 101 -20.12 15.01 -7.68
CA ILE A 101 -20.73 16.00 -8.59
C ILE A 101 -20.13 15.90 -10.00
N TYR A 102 -18.81 16.02 -10.13
CA TYR A 102 -18.17 15.94 -11.45
C TYR A 102 -18.33 14.56 -12.11
N SER A 103 -18.30 13.49 -11.32
CA SER A 103 -18.58 12.12 -11.82
C SER A 103 -19.99 12.02 -12.41
N ASP A 104 -20.99 12.59 -11.73
CA ASP A 104 -22.37 12.54 -12.17
C ASP A 104 -22.58 13.43 -13.41
N GLU A 105 -21.88 14.57 -13.51
CA GLU A 105 -21.85 15.41 -14.71
C GLU A 105 -21.34 14.64 -15.94
N VAL A 106 -20.22 13.91 -15.82
CA VAL A 106 -19.69 13.06 -16.91
C VAL A 106 -20.66 11.93 -17.26
N SER A 107 -21.22 11.29 -16.23
CA SER A 107 -22.11 10.12 -16.43
C SER A 107 -23.39 10.49 -17.18
N ASN A 108 -23.89 11.70 -16.96
CA ASN A 108 -25.12 12.23 -17.56
C ASN A 108 -24.87 13.16 -18.76
N ALA A 109 -23.62 13.38 -19.16
CA ALA A 109 -23.29 14.25 -20.28
C ALA A 109 -23.83 13.70 -21.60
N SER A 110 -24.35 14.61 -22.44
CA SER A 110 -24.61 14.31 -23.85
C SER A 110 -23.30 14.14 -24.61
N TYR A 111 -23.36 13.56 -25.82
CA TYR A 111 -22.18 13.41 -26.66
C TYR A 111 -21.43 14.73 -26.90
N GLU A 112 -22.18 15.82 -27.15
CA GLU A 112 -21.62 17.15 -27.43
C GLU A 112 -20.82 17.72 -26.25
N ASN A 113 -21.28 17.49 -25.02
CA ASN A 113 -20.66 18.05 -23.81
C ASN A 113 -19.71 17.07 -23.11
N TYR A 114 -19.66 15.81 -23.55
CA TYR A 114 -18.91 14.75 -22.88
C TYR A 114 -17.43 15.08 -22.70
N SER A 115 -16.77 15.56 -23.76
CA SER A 115 -15.34 15.89 -23.72
C SER A 115 -15.05 16.99 -22.70
N LYS A 116 -15.94 17.99 -22.58
CA LYS A 116 -15.79 19.07 -21.62
C LYS A 116 -15.96 18.55 -20.20
N SER A 117 -17.04 17.82 -19.92
CA SER A 117 -17.29 17.23 -18.60
C SER A 117 -16.17 16.30 -18.16
N LEU A 118 -15.63 15.47 -19.07
CA LEU A 118 -14.52 14.57 -18.77
C LEU A 118 -13.25 15.38 -18.44
N SER A 119 -12.94 16.41 -19.22
CA SER A 119 -11.81 17.31 -18.96
C SER A 119 -11.93 17.96 -17.58
N ASP A 120 -13.09 18.51 -17.25
CA ASP A 120 -13.34 19.18 -15.96
C ASP A 120 -13.19 18.19 -14.79
N PHE A 121 -13.74 16.98 -14.92
CA PHE A 121 -13.56 15.89 -13.95
C PHE A 121 -12.09 15.51 -13.75
N LEU A 122 -11.35 15.26 -14.84
CA LEU A 122 -9.93 14.89 -14.74
C LEU A 122 -9.07 16.02 -14.19
N ASN A 123 -9.39 17.27 -14.53
CA ASN A 123 -8.72 18.45 -13.97
C ASN A 123 -8.98 18.57 -12.47
N TYR A 124 -10.21 18.32 -12.02
CA TYR A 124 -10.52 18.28 -10.60
C TYR A 124 -9.72 17.20 -9.87
N CYS A 125 -9.65 15.99 -10.43
CA CYS A 125 -8.84 14.90 -9.91
C CYS A 125 -7.35 15.26 -9.75
N LYS A 126 -6.78 16.06 -10.67
CA LYS A 126 -5.38 16.51 -10.60
C LYS A 126 -5.15 17.67 -9.63
N LYS A 127 -6.11 18.59 -9.53
CA LYS A 127 -5.97 19.82 -8.73
C LYS A 127 -6.36 19.64 -7.27
N ASN A 128 -7.26 18.70 -6.97
CA ASN A 128 -7.62 18.40 -5.59
C ASN A 128 -6.54 17.53 -4.93
N GLU A 129 -5.99 18.00 -3.82
CA GLU A 129 -4.84 17.35 -3.17
C GLU A 129 -5.11 15.90 -2.71
N VAL A 130 -6.30 15.64 -2.15
CA VAL A 130 -6.71 14.30 -1.72
C VAL A 130 -6.78 13.34 -2.91
N LEU A 131 -7.46 13.76 -3.99
CA LEU A 131 -7.59 12.94 -5.20
C LEU A 131 -6.27 12.75 -5.92
N ASP A 132 -5.46 13.81 -6.03
CA ASP A 132 -4.13 13.77 -6.64
C ASP A 132 -3.24 12.75 -5.92
N MET A 133 -3.26 12.73 -4.58
CA MET A 133 -2.52 11.74 -3.79
C MET A 133 -3.05 10.31 -4.02
N VAL A 134 -4.36 10.10 -4.04
CA VAL A 134 -4.95 8.77 -4.32
C VAL A 134 -4.53 8.28 -5.71
N ILE A 135 -4.67 9.13 -6.72
CA ILE A 135 -4.38 8.79 -8.11
C ILE A 135 -2.88 8.59 -8.34
N PHE A 136 -2.05 9.45 -7.77
CA PHE A 136 -0.59 9.34 -7.87
C PHE A 136 -0.09 7.97 -7.37
N ARG A 137 -0.61 7.49 -6.25
CA ARG A 137 -0.26 6.16 -5.72
C ARG A 137 -0.66 5.03 -6.67
N LEU A 138 -1.86 5.12 -7.26
CA LEU A 138 -2.36 4.12 -8.21
C LEU A 138 -1.50 4.09 -9.47
N CYS A 139 -1.07 5.26 -9.95
CA CYS A 139 -0.25 5.38 -11.17
C CYS A 139 1.17 4.82 -11.01
N ASN A 140 1.66 4.61 -9.77
CA ASN A 140 2.96 3.99 -9.55
C ASN A 140 2.96 2.46 -9.71
N ALA A 141 1.78 1.83 -9.73
CA ALA A 141 1.64 0.43 -10.15
C ALA A 141 1.92 0.35 -11.66
N GLU A 142 3.18 0.07 -12.00
CA GLU A 142 3.66 0.17 -13.37
C GLU A 142 3.07 -0.95 -14.23
N ARG A 143 2.14 -0.60 -15.12
CA ARG A 143 1.78 -1.43 -16.27
C ARG A 143 1.99 -0.66 -17.56
N ASP A 144 2.47 -1.41 -18.54
CA ASP A 144 2.53 -0.96 -19.92
C ASP A 144 1.10 -0.85 -20.47
N PHE A 145 0.58 0.37 -20.43
CA PHE A 145 -0.73 0.72 -20.96
C PHE A 145 -0.83 0.44 -22.46
N GLU A 146 0.23 0.65 -23.23
CA GLU A 146 0.19 0.42 -24.68
C GLU A 146 0.06 -1.07 -24.95
N LYS A 147 0.83 -1.89 -24.25
CA LYS A 147 0.68 -3.35 -24.32
C LYS A 147 -0.72 -3.80 -23.91
N TRP A 148 -1.32 -3.19 -22.88
CA TRP A 148 -2.70 -3.50 -22.49
C TRP A 148 -3.70 -3.09 -23.57
N TYR A 149 -3.58 -1.89 -24.11
CA TYR A 149 -4.48 -1.34 -25.12
C TYR A 149 -4.38 -2.10 -26.45
N ASP A 150 -3.16 -2.43 -26.89
CA ASP A 150 -2.92 -3.28 -28.06
C ASP A 150 -3.50 -4.67 -27.87
N SER A 151 -3.34 -5.25 -26.67
CA SER A 151 -3.92 -6.56 -26.35
C SER A 151 -5.45 -6.51 -26.37
N LEU A 152 -6.05 -5.41 -25.92
CA LEU A 152 -7.50 -5.19 -25.94
C LEU A 152 -8.00 -5.17 -27.40
N LEU A 153 -7.42 -4.31 -28.25
CA LEU A 153 -7.82 -4.16 -29.65
C LEU A 153 -7.63 -5.44 -30.49
N ASN A 154 -6.58 -6.22 -30.21
CA ASN A 154 -6.23 -7.42 -31.00
C ASN A 154 -6.86 -8.72 -30.47
N SER A 155 -7.51 -8.69 -29.30
CA SER A 155 -8.08 -9.90 -28.71
C SER A 155 -9.32 -10.36 -29.49
N LYS A 156 -9.21 -11.50 -30.19
CA LYS A 156 -10.36 -12.20 -30.84
C LYS A 156 -11.40 -12.70 -29.82
N VAL A 157 -11.02 -12.74 -28.55
CA VAL A 157 -11.86 -13.09 -27.43
C VAL A 157 -11.98 -11.82 -26.60
N HIS A 158 -13.15 -11.18 -26.63
CA HIS A 158 -13.53 -9.93 -25.93
C HIS A 158 -13.50 -10.07 -24.38
N SER A 159 -12.56 -10.84 -23.83
CA SER A 159 -12.51 -11.25 -22.43
C SER A 159 -11.13 -11.08 -21.79
N ASN A 160 -10.21 -10.34 -22.42
CA ASN A 160 -9.00 -9.89 -21.72
C ASN A 160 -9.35 -8.69 -20.85
N ALA A 161 -9.97 -9.05 -19.73
CA ALA A 161 -10.50 -8.23 -18.68
C ALA A 161 -9.49 -7.18 -18.21
N LEU A 162 -10.03 -6.02 -17.84
CA LEU A 162 -9.38 -5.10 -16.91
C LEU A 162 -8.60 -5.88 -15.83
N PRO A 163 -7.44 -5.38 -15.37
CA PRO A 163 -6.64 -6.04 -14.35
C PRO A 163 -7.48 -6.56 -13.17
N LEU A 164 -7.12 -7.75 -12.66
CA LEU A 164 -7.79 -8.31 -11.48
C LEU A 164 -7.45 -7.53 -10.21
N ASP A 165 -6.22 -7.03 -10.12
CA ASP A 165 -5.84 -6.12 -9.06
C ASP A 165 -6.57 -4.78 -9.26
N GLU A 166 -7.31 -4.36 -8.23
CA GLU A 166 -8.14 -3.17 -8.32
C GLU A 166 -7.32 -1.89 -8.47
N ASP A 167 -6.10 -1.83 -7.92
CA ASP A 167 -5.27 -0.63 -8.00
C ASP A 167 -4.68 -0.49 -9.40
N GLU A 168 -4.21 -1.60 -9.98
CA GLU A 168 -3.80 -1.68 -11.38
C GLU A 168 -4.96 -1.34 -12.34
N LYS A 169 -6.17 -1.84 -12.06
CA LYS A 169 -7.37 -1.54 -12.85
C LYS A 169 -7.65 -0.05 -12.86
N ILE A 170 -7.71 0.58 -11.69
CA ILE A 170 -8.02 2.01 -11.59
C ILE A 170 -6.91 2.84 -12.26
N SER A 171 -5.65 2.44 -12.10
CA SER A 171 -4.50 3.07 -12.76
C SER A 171 -4.61 3.06 -14.29
N ILE A 172 -4.87 1.88 -14.89
CA ILE A 172 -5.05 1.76 -16.34
C ILE A 172 -6.26 2.55 -16.82
N LEU A 173 -7.38 2.47 -16.11
CA LEU A 173 -8.58 3.24 -16.46
C LEU A 173 -8.33 4.74 -16.40
N TYR A 174 -7.57 5.22 -15.41
CA TYR A 174 -7.19 6.62 -15.32
C TYR A 174 -6.35 7.06 -16.52
N ARG A 175 -5.34 6.26 -16.91
CA ARG A 175 -4.53 6.54 -18.11
C ARG A 175 -5.39 6.52 -19.36
N PHE A 176 -6.30 5.56 -19.50
CA PHE A 176 -7.23 5.48 -20.62
C PHE A 176 -8.13 6.72 -20.74
N LEU A 177 -8.67 7.20 -19.63
CA LEU A 177 -9.46 8.43 -19.60
C LEU A 177 -8.63 9.67 -20.00
N ASN A 178 -7.36 9.75 -19.60
CA ASN A 178 -6.47 10.83 -20.03
C ASN A 178 -6.15 10.76 -21.53
N GLU A 179 -5.93 9.57 -22.09
CA GLU A 179 -5.67 9.38 -23.52
C GLU A 179 -6.91 9.77 -24.36
N ILE A 180 -8.11 9.46 -23.88
CA ILE A 180 -9.37 9.94 -24.46
C ILE A 180 -9.48 11.46 -24.37
N ASN A 181 -9.22 12.04 -23.19
CA ASN A 181 -9.27 13.49 -22.98
C ASN A 181 -8.28 14.27 -23.87
N SER A 182 -7.13 13.65 -24.17
CA SER A 182 -6.13 14.22 -25.09
C SER A 182 -6.49 14.07 -26.57
N GLY A 183 -7.54 13.32 -26.89
CA GLY A 183 -7.97 13.02 -28.27
C GLY A 183 -7.16 11.94 -28.97
N LYS A 184 -6.17 11.33 -28.32
CA LYS A 184 -5.39 10.23 -28.88
C LYS A 184 -6.22 8.96 -29.09
N ILE A 185 -7.23 8.75 -28.24
CA ILE A 185 -8.19 7.65 -28.36
C ILE A 185 -9.59 8.24 -28.54
N LYS A 186 -10.31 7.83 -29.58
CA LYS A 186 -11.71 8.20 -29.75
C LYS A 186 -12.61 7.17 -29.09
N ILE A 187 -13.58 7.64 -28.31
CA ILE A 187 -14.56 6.79 -27.63
C ILE A 187 -15.34 5.95 -28.64
N SER A 188 -15.73 6.53 -29.78
CA SER A 188 -16.45 5.81 -30.84
C SER A 188 -15.63 4.66 -31.42
N GLU A 189 -14.35 4.88 -31.72
CA GLU A 189 -13.46 3.84 -32.25
C GLU A 189 -13.29 2.70 -31.24
N PHE A 190 -13.12 3.02 -29.97
CA PHE A 190 -13.04 2.03 -28.90
C PHE A 190 -14.36 1.23 -28.74
N VAL A 191 -15.51 1.90 -28.63
CA VAL A 191 -16.79 1.23 -28.39
C VAL A 191 -17.21 0.37 -29.60
N ASN A 192 -16.97 0.86 -30.82
CA ASN A 192 -17.29 0.13 -32.03
C ASN A 192 -16.43 -1.13 -32.17
N SER A 193 -15.13 -1.05 -31.85
CA SER A 193 -14.21 -2.19 -31.93
C SER A 193 -14.49 -3.24 -30.85
N GLU A 194 -14.66 -2.81 -29.60
CA GLU A 194 -14.78 -3.73 -28.47
C GLU A 194 -16.18 -4.33 -28.34
N TYR A 195 -17.23 -3.52 -28.52
CA TYR A 195 -18.61 -3.94 -28.26
C TYR A 195 -19.42 -4.21 -29.53
N LYS A 196 -18.84 -3.96 -30.72
CA LYS A 196 -19.54 -4.06 -32.01
C LYS A 196 -20.85 -3.26 -32.07
N ILE A 197 -20.94 -2.21 -31.25
CA ILE A 197 -22.06 -1.29 -31.25
C ILE A 197 -21.76 -0.26 -32.32
N SER A 198 -22.53 -0.30 -33.41
CA SER A 198 -22.62 0.82 -34.36
C SER A 198 -23.97 1.49 -34.12
N GLY A 199 -24.00 2.78 -33.81
CA GLY A 199 -25.25 3.42 -33.42
C GLY A 199 -25.14 4.91 -33.18
N LYS A 200 -26.16 5.45 -32.52
CA LYS A 200 -26.23 6.88 -32.18
C LYS A 200 -25.17 7.23 -31.14
N ALA A 201 -24.71 8.47 -31.18
CA ALA A 201 -23.61 8.93 -30.33
C ALA A 201 -23.92 8.75 -28.82
N GLU A 202 -25.19 8.87 -28.44
CA GLU A 202 -25.66 8.67 -27.06
C GLU A 202 -25.50 7.22 -26.59
N GLU A 203 -25.73 6.23 -27.46
CA GLU A 203 -25.57 4.81 -27.13
C GLU A 203 -24.09 4.47 -26.89
N ILE A 204 -23.21 5.06 -27.70
CA ILE A 204 -21.75 4.95 -27.57
C ILE A 204 -21.30 5.47 -26.20
N ILE A 205 -21.69 6.69 -25.84
CA ILE A 205 -21.34 7.30 -24.54
C ILE A 205 -21.91 6.49 -23.39
N LYS A 206 -23.18 6.08 -23.47
CA LYS A 206 -23.81 5.26 -22.44
C LYS A 206 -23.04 3.96 -22.20
N LYS A 207 -22.65 3.28 -23.28
CA LYS A 207 -21.87 2.05 -23.17
C LYS A 207 -20.50 2.29 -22.56
N PHE A 208 -19.80 3.33 -23.03
CA PHE A 208 -18.51 3.71 -22.48
C PHE A 208 -18.59 4.01 -20.98
N ASN A 209 -19.60 4.79 -20.56
CA ASN A 209 -19.79 5.13 -19.15
C ASN A 209 -20.04 3.88 -18.31
N GLN A 210 -20.88 2.96 -18.79
CA GLN A 210 -21.15 1.70 -18.09
C GLN A 210 -19.91 0.82 -17.97
N SER A 211 -19.12 0.68 -19.05
CA SER A 211 -18.04 -0.30 -19.10
C SER A 211 -16.68 0.21 -18.63
N ILE A 212 -16.44 1.52 -18.63
CA ILE A 212 -15.12 2.11 -18.34
C ILE A 212 -15.24 3.13 -17.21
N PHE A 213 -16.00 4.21 -17.43
CA PHE A 213 -16.03 5.34 -16.51
C PHE A 213 -16.55 4.93 -15.12
N SER A 214 -17.65 4.18 -15.06
CA SER A 214 -18.25 3.74 -13.80
C SER A 214 -17.31 2.90 -12.94
N HIS A 215 -16.47 2.07 -13.56
CA HIS A 215 -15.48 1.25 -12.88
C HIS A 215 -14.38 2.11 -12.25
N PHE A 216 -13.90 3.12 -12.99
CA PHE A 216 -12.95 4.09 -12.44
C PHE A 216 -13.55 4.84 -11.25
N VAL A 217 -14.77 5.37 -11.41
CA VAL A 217 -15.46 6.13 -10.36
C VAL A 217 -15.65 5.29 -9.10
N ARG A 218 -16.11 4.05 -9.24
CA ARG A 218 -16.31 3.12 -8.12
C ARG A 218 -14.99 2.83 -7.39
N GLY A 219 -13.89 2.67 -8.12
CA GLY A 219 -12.58 2.43 -7.53
C GLY A 219 -12.11 3.57 -6.64
N ILE A 220 -12.22 4.82 -7.14
CA ILE A 220 -11.87 6.02 -6.36
C ILE A 220 -12.82 6.22 -5.18
N ASP A 221 -14.12 6.03 -5.37
CA ASP A 221 -15.16 6.09 -4.32
C ASP A 221 -14.81 5.19 -3.12
N LEU A 222 -14.43 3.93 -3.38
CA LEU A 222 -14.01 2.99 -2.35
C LEU A 222 -12.73 3.43 -1.63
N LYS A 223 -11.77 4.01 -2.33
CA LYS A 223 -10.51 4.50 -1.73
C LYS A 223 -10.76 5.67 -0.79
N LEU A 224 -11.56 6.65 -1.21
CA LEU A 224 -11.93 7.80 -0.38
C LEU A 224 -12.69 7.36 0.88
N LYS A 225 -13.65 6.44 0.75
CA LYS A 225 -14.37 5.87 1.91
C LYS A 225 -13.43 5.16 2.89
N LYS A 226 -12.47 4.37 2.39
CA LYS A 226 -11.45 3.73 3.24
C LYS A 226 -10.61 4.77 3.99
N MET A 227 -10.26 5.89 3.36
CA MET A 227 -9.53 6.97 4.03
C MET A 227 -10.36 7.61 5.14
N MET A 228 -11.65 7.89 4.91
CA MET A 228 -12.54 8.42 5.95
C MET A 228 -12.61 7.50 7.18
N ILE A 229 -12.82 6.20 6.97
CA ILE A 229 -12.89 5.20 8.06
C ILE A 229 -11.57 5.14 8.85
N LYS A 230 -10.42 5.27 8.18
CA LYS A 230 -9.12 5.29 8.86
C LYS A 230 -8.99 6.51 9.78
N VAL A 231 -9.39 7.69 9.32
CA VAL A 231 -9.34 8.92 10.12
C VAL A 231 -10.27 8.81 11.35
N GLU A 232 -11.48 8.26 11.18
CA GLU A 232 -12.41 8.01 12.29
C GLU A 232 -11.82 7.09 13.36
N LYS A 233 -11.15 6.00 12.94
CA LYS A 233 -10.53 5.05 13.88
C LYS A 233 -9.39 5.70 14.69
N LEU A 234 -8.59 6.56 14.04
CA LEU A 234 -7.50 7.26 14.71
C LEU A 234 -8.03 8.26 15.76
N GLN A 235 -9.04 9.05 15.41
CA GLN A 235 -9.67 10.01 16.33
C GLN A 235 -10.27 9.32 17.56
N ASN A 236 -11.00 8.22 17.37
CA ASN A 236 -11.60 7.48 18.48
C ASN A 236 -10.56 6.81 19.40
N SER A 237 -9.38 6.46 18.87
CA SER A 237 -8.30 5.86 19.66
C SER A 237 -7.56 6.87 20.54
N GLU A 238 -7.41 8.12 20.07
CA GLU A 238 -6.80 9.20 20.85
C GLU A 238 -7.71 9.64 22.00
N ASP A 239 -9.03 9.71 21.78
CA ASP A 239 -10.00 10.05 22.82
C ASP A 239 -10.00 9.03 23.97
N LEU A 240 -9.88 7.73 23.68
CA LEU A 240 -9.78 6.66 24.69
C LEU A 240 -8.50 6.76 25.53
N THR A 241 -7.37 7.15 24.93
CA THR A 241 -6.12 7.34 25.69
C THR A 241 -6.14 8.60 26.55
N SER A 242 -6.86 9.64 26.14
CA SER A 242 -7.01 10.88 26.91
C SER A 242 -7.88 10.70 28.16
N GLU A 243 -8.92 9.85 28.10
CA GLU A 243 -9.77 9.52 29.26
C GLU A 243 -9.06 8.65 30.30
N ILE A 244 -8.16 7.75 29.86
CA ILE A 244 -7.36 6.92 30.78
C ILE A 244 -6.32 7.78 31.52
N SER A 245 -5.75 8.80 30.89
CA SER A 245 -4.78 9.71 31.52
C SER A 245 -5.37 10.61 32.62
N LYS A 246 -6.69 10.87 32.59
CA LYS A 246 -7.39 11.68 33.59
C LYS A 246 -7.85 10.90 34.82
N LYS A 247 -7.74 9.57 34.80
CA LYS A 247 -7.87 8.72 36.00
C LYS A 247 -6.48 8.42 36.56
N SER A 248 -5.83 9.45 37.12
CA SER A 248 -4.66 9.23 37.97
C SER A 248 -5.07 8.40 39.19
N ILE A 249 -4.71 7.12 39.19
CA ILE A 249 -4.75 6.24 40.36
C ILE A 249 -3.84 6.89 41.42
N LYS A 250 -4.43 7.34 42.53
CA LYS A 250 -3.68 7.69 43.74
C LYS A 250 -2.99 6.43 44.25
N VAL A 251 -1.72 6.24 43.87
CA VAL A 251 -0.85 5.25 44.50
C VAL A 251 -0.61 5.70 45.94
N ARG A 252 -1.24 5.01 46.89
CA ARG A 252 -0.88 5.14 48.31
C ARG A 252 0.49 4.52 48.51
N LYS A 253 1.34 5.24 49.26
CA LYS A 253 2.65 4.78 49.76
C LYS A 253 2.59 3.32 50.18
N ILE A 254 3.50 2.52 49.64
CA ILE A 254 3.82 1.19 50.17
C ILE A 254 4.73 1.44 51.36
N ASP A 255 4.25 1.16 52.57
CA ASP A 255 5.10 1.08 53.74
C ASP A 255 5.91 -0.22 53.69
N PHE A 256 7.20 -0.06 53.95
CA PHE A 256 8.19 -1.10 54.15
C PHE A 256 7.74 -1.98 55.33
N ILE A 257 7.64 -3.31 55.13
CA ILE A 257 7.50 -4.26 56.23
C ILE A 257 8.61 -5.29 56.13
N ASP A 258 9.41 -5.27 57.20
CA ASP A 258 10.53 -6.15 57.50
C ASP A 258 10.16 -7.63 57.51
N SER A 259 11.15 -8.42 57.10
CA SER A 259 11.25 -9.86 57.25
C SER A 259 11.30 -10.26 58.72
N ASP A 260 10.25 -10.90 59.21
CA ASP A 260 10.24 -12.02 60.18
C ASP A 260 8.94 -12.01 60.98
N SER A 261 7.95 -12.83 60.58
CA SER A 261 6.93 -13.30 61.52
C SER A 261 6.09 -14.43 60.94
N PHE A 262 6.04 -15.52 61.71
CA PHE A 262 5.28 -16.76 61.57
C PHE A 262 3.76 -16.53 61.48
N VAL A 263 3.20 -16.20 60.31
CA VAL A 263 1.74 -16.35 60.08
C VAL A 263 1.46 -16.83 58.65
N SER A 264 1.96 -18.01 58.33
CA SER A 264 1.55 -18.80 57.15
C SER A 264 0.72 -19.98 57.61
N LYS A 265 -0.62 -19.92 57.48
CA LYS A 265 -1.52 -21.09 57.30
C LYS A 265 -3.03 -20.81 57.20
N LYS A 266 -3.51 -19.56 57.04
CA LYS A 266 -4.97 -19.31 57.02
C LYS A 266 -5.46 -18.24 56.02
N ARG A 267 -4.83 -18.15 54.84
CA ARG A 267 -5.25 -17.24 53.74
C ARG A 267 -5.27 -17.89 52.35
N LEU A 268 -5.44 -19.21 52.30
CA LEU A 268 -5.59 -19.97 51.04
C LEU A 268 -7.05 -20.39 50.74
N GLU A 269 -8.04 -19.92 51.50
CA GLU A 269 -9.44 -20.36 51.36
C GLU A 269 -10.45 -19.27 50.97
N ASN A 270 -10.01 -18.05 50.61
CA ASN A 270 -10.94 -17.00 50.14
C ASN A 270 -10.58 -16.42 48.76
N PHE A 271 -9.95 -17.23 47.89
CA PHE A 271 -9.71 -16.87 46.48
C PHE A 271 -10.79 -17.37 45.51
N GLU A 272 -11.87 -17.95 46.03
CA GLU A 272 -13.08 -18.25 45.25
C GLU A 272 -14.22 -17.35 45.72
N LYS A 273 -14.31 -16.16 45.12
CA LYS A 273 -15.55 -15.36 44.92
C LYS A 273 -15.17 -13.93 44.52
N SER A 274 -14.97 -13.69 43.22
CA SER A 274 -15.19 -12.41 42.50
C SER A 274 -14.74 -12.54 41.04
N PRO A 275 -15.29 -11.74 40.10
CA PRO A 275 -15.82 -12.28 38.83
C PRO A 275 -14.93 -12.12 37.59
N LYS A 276 -15.25 -12.97 36.60
CA LYS A 276 -14.98 -12.93 35.15
C LYS A 276 -13.93 -11.90 34.66
N LYS A 277 -12.75 -12.40 34.33
CA LYS A 277 -11.88 -11.78 33.32
C LYS A 277 -12.56 -11.91 31.95
N GLU A 278 -12.75 -10.76 31.29
CA GLU A 278 -13.10 -10.69 29.87
C GLU A 278 -12.01 -11.40 29.06
N LEU A 279 -12.44 -12.45 28.36
CA LEU A 279 -11.70 -13.08 27.29
C LEU A 279 -11.60 -12.10 26.13
N LEU A 280 -10.37 -11.76 25.74
CA LEU A 280 -10.09 -11.20 24.42
C LEU A 280 -10.69 -12.14 23.37
N GLN A 281 -11.68 -11.64 22.63
CA GLN A 281 -12.24 -12.31 21.47
C GLN A 281 -11.11 -12.51 20.45
N THR A 282 -10.66 -13.75 20.29
CA THR A 282 -9.94 -14.19 19.11
C THR A 282 -10.93 -14.22 17.96
N GLU A 283 -10.71 -13.39 16.95
CA GLU A 283 -11.46 -13.45 15.70
C GLU A 283 -11.29 -14.85 15.10
N VAL A 284 -12.44 -15.51 14.90
CA VAL A 284 -12.58 -16.69 14.07
C VAL A 284 -12.24 -16.28 12.64
N ILE A 285 -11.08 -16.70 12.16
CA ILE A 285 -10.69 -16.50 10.76
C ILE A 285 -11.42 -17.56 9.95
N ASP A 286 -12.42 -17.10 9.22
CA ASP A 286 -13.18 -17.86 8.24
C ASP A 286 -12.23 -18.40 7.16
N GLY A 287 -12.21 -19.72 7.02
CA GLY A 287 -11.38 -20.44 6.07
C GLY A 287 -12.06 -20.47 4.71
N ASP A 288 -11.92 -19.42 3.90
CA ASP A 288 -12.11 -19.53 2.45
C ASP A 288 -11.60 -18.28 1.72
N ALA A 289 -10.28 -18.17 1.56
CA ALA A 289 -9.66 -17.19 0.68
C ALA A 289 -8.26 -17.61 0.20
N LEU A 290 -8.04 -18.92 0.01
CA LEU A 290 -6.84 -19.43 -0.67
C LEU A 290 -7.16 -19.69 -2.13
N SER A 291 -7.10 -18.63 -2.94
CA SER A 291 -6.68 -18.71 -4.35
C SER A 291 -6.79 -17.36 -5.02
N ARG A 292 -5.64 -16.86 -5.47
CA ARG A 292 -5.39 -15.94 -6.61
C ARG A 292 -4.61 -14.67 -6.23
N LYS A 293 -3.29 -14.79 -6.22
CA LYS A 293 -2.40 -13.82 -6.86
C LYS A 293 -1.27 -14.58 -7.56
N LEU A 294 -1.35 -14.66 -8.89
CA LEU A 294 -0.25 -15.06 -9.75
C LEU A 294 -0.11 -14.00 -10.84
N SER A 295 0.94 -13.19 -10.74
CA SER A 295 1.42 -12.31 -11.81
C SER A 295 2.92 -12.06 -11.65
N LYS A 296 3.68 -12.97 -12.27
CA LYS A 296 5.10 -12.98 -12.68
C LYS A 296 5.95 -11.73 -12.37
N ASN A 297 6.83 -11.88 -11.38
CA ASN A 297 8.29 -11.86 -11.56
C ASN A 297 8.99 -12.52 -10.36
N ASN A 298 8.73 -13.82 -10.19
CA ASN A 298 9.61 -14.84 -9.57
C ASN A 298 8.76 -16.09 -9.32
N SER A 299 8.58 -16.92 -10.37
CA SER A 299 7.94 -18.24 -10.22
C SER A 299 8.57 -19.07 -9.12
N SER A 300 9.86 -18.85 -8.88
CA SER A 300 10.68 -19.44 -7.84
C SER A 300 10.30 -18.95 -6.43
N LEU A 301 10.15 -17.65 -6.19
CA LEU A 301 9.68 -17.13 -4.89
C LEU A 301 8.25 -17.58 -4.55
N ASN A 302 7.38 -17.70 -5.56
CA ASN A 302 6.04 -18.24 -5.36
C ASN A 302 6.09 -19.69 -4.86
N LEU A 303 7.03 -20.51 -5.35
CA LEU A 303 7.20 -21.88 -4.87
C LEU A 303 7.67 -21.92 -3.41
N LEU A 304 8.55 -20.99 -3.01
CA LEU A 304 9.00 -20.87 -1.63
C LEU A 304 7.86 -20.41 -0.70
N GLU A 305 7.07 -19.41 -1.11
CA GLU A 305 5.88 -18.98 -0.35
C GLU A 305 4.90 -20.15 -0.18
N GLN A 306 4.59 -20.88 -1.25
CA GLN A 306 3.70 -22.03 -1.18
C GLN A 306 4.25 -23.14 -0.29
N GLY A 307 5.56 -23.43 -0.34
CA GLY A 307 6.19 -24.40 0.55
C GLY A 307 6.05 -24.02 2.02
N LEU A 308 6.26 -22.76 2.37
CA LEU A 308 6.06 -22.26 3.74
C LEU A 308 4.59 -22.30 4.17
N LEU A 309 3.66 -21.96 3.29
CA LEU A 309 2.22 -22.06 3.56
C LEU A 309 1.79 -23.50 3.81
N ASN A 310 2.30 -24.47 3.03
CA ASN A 310 2.03 -25.89 3.24
C ASN A 310 2.53 -26.36 4.62
N ILE A 311 3.74 -25.94 5.03
CA ILE A 311 4.25 -26.25 6.37
C ILE A 311 3.33 -25.68 7.45
N ALA A 312 2.85 -24.44 7.30
CA ALA A 312 1.93 -23.83 8.26
C ALA A 312 0.58 -24.57 8.34
N GLU A 313 0.07 -25.04 7.20
CA GLU A 313 -1.17 -25.83 7.14
C GLU A 313 -0.99 -27.22 7.76
N GLU A 314 0.12 -27.89 7.51
CA GLU A 314 0.47 -29.16 8.18
C GLU A 314 0.54 -28.99 9.69
N LEU A 315 1.23 -27.96 10.19
CA LEU A 315 1.27 -27.65 11.61
C LEU A 315 -0.13 -27.42 12.20
N ARG A 316 -1.01 -26.73 11.46
CA ARG A 316 -2.40 -26.51 11.87
C ARG A 316 -3.18 -27.83 11.94
N ASN A 317 -3.03 -28.68 10.93
CA ASN A 317 -3.69 -29.99 10.87
C ASN A 317 -3.22 -30.92 12.01
N ASP A 318 -1.93 -30.83 12.34
CA ASP A 318 -1.29 -31.55 13.44
C ASP A 318 -1.56 -30.92 14.82
N LYS A 319 -2.35 -29.84 14.89
CA LYS A 319 -2.69 -29.09 16.11
C LYS A 319 -1.47 -28.63 16.90
N LYS A 320 -0.43 -28.18 16.19
CA LYS A 320 0.80 -27.63 16.76
C LYS A 320 0.56 -26.21 17.35
N PRO A 321 1.49 -25.69 18.16
CA PRO A 321 1.34 -24.36 18.78
C PRO A 321 1.04 -23.26 17.77
N VAL A 322 0.09 -22.38 18.11
CA VAL A 322 -0.40 -21.30 17.24
C VAL A 322 0.70 -20.30 16.92
N GLU A 323 1.61 -20.10 17.86
CA GLU A 323 2.78 -19.23 17.77
C GLU A 323 3.73 -19.72 16.66
N ALA A 324 4.03 -21.03 16.63
CA ALA A 324 4.86 -21.63 15.57
C ALA A 324 4.20 -21.50 14.19
N ILE A 325 2.89 -21.76 14.10
CA ILE A 325 2.11 -21.57 12.87
C ILE A 325 2.19 -20.11 12.40
N SER A 326 2.08 -19.16 13.34
CA SER A 326 2.12 -17.73 13.05
C SER A 326 3.50 -17.30 12.53
N TYR A 327 4.59 -17.80 13.12
CA TYR A 327 5.94 -17.51 12.64
C TYR A 327 6.22 -18.07 11.24
N VAL A 328 5.80 -19.32 10.97
CA VAL A 328 5.93 -19.91 9.62
C VAL A 328 5.11 -19.12 8.59
N TYR A 329 3.90 -18.70 8.96
CA TYR A 329 3.08 -17.85 8.10
C TYR A 329 3.71 -16.48 7.84
N LEU A 330 4.26 -15.82 8.87
CA LEU A 330 4.97 -14.55 8.71
C LEU A 330 6.20 -14.69 7.79
N LEU A 331 6.93 -15.81 7.89
CA LEU A 331 8.02 -16.13 6.96
C LEU A 331 7.53 -16.24 5.52
N SER A 332 6.36 -16.87 5.28
CA SER A 332 5.78 -16.94 3.93
C SER A 332 5.49 -15.56 3.31
N LYS A 333 5.17 -14.56 4.15
CA LYS A 333 4.91 -13.18 3.73
C LYS A 333 6.16 -12.32 3.60
N LYS A 334 7.33 -12.88 3.91
CA LYS A 334 8.63 -12.20 3.87
C LYS A 334 9.63 -12.90 2.95
N VAL A 335 9.16 -13.72 2.00
CA VAL A 335 10.01 -14.43 1.03
C VAL A 335 10.85 -13.51 0.15
N ASP A 336 10.41 -12.27 -0.05
CA ASP A 336 11.08 -11.20 -0.79
C ASP A 336 11.84 -10.20 0.12
N SER A 337 11.83 -10.41 1.44
CA SER A 337 12.49 -9.53 2.39
C SER A 337 14.02 -9.65 2.29
N SER A 338 14.71 -8.50 2.27
CA SER A 338 16.17 -8.40 2.36
C SER A 338 16.69 -8.37 3.80
N ASN A 339 15.81 -8.37 4.81
CA ASN A 339 16.19 -8.29 6.21
C ASN A 339 16.53 -9.68 6.80
N VAL A 340 17.79 -10.06 6.67
CA VAL A 340 18.32 -11.36 7.13
C VAL A 340 18.13 -11.59 8.63
N LEU A 341 18.31 -10.54 9.45
CA LEU A 341 18.24 -10.65 10.91
C LEU A 341 16.81 -10.97 11.36
N GLU A 342 15.82 -10.29 10.77
CA GLU A 342 14.41 -10.55 11.06
C GLU A 342 14.00 -11.97 10.63
N ILE A 343 14.44 -12.41 9.44
CA ILE A 343 14.18 -13.77 8.96
C ILE A 343 14.80 -14.82 9.90
N GLN A 344 16.03 -14.60 10.35
CA GLN A 344 16.71 -15.51 11.29
C GLN A 344 16.03 -15.57 12.65
N GLU A 345 15.55 -14.43 13.15
CA GLU A 345 14.80 -14.37 14.40
C GLU A 345 13.50 -15.16 14.30
N LEU A 346 12.71 -14.93 13.24
CA LEU A 346 11.47 -15.69 13.00
C LEU A 346 11.71 -17.19 12.87
N LEU A 347 12.77 -17.61 12.17
CA LEU A 347 13.15 -19.03 12.06
C LEU A 347 13.54 -19.62 13.41
N ARG A 348 14.33 -18.90 14.22
CA ARG A 348 14.75 -19.35 15.55
C ARG A 348 13.56 -19.48 16.50
N GLU A 349 12.68 -18.49 16.54
CA GLU A 349 11.48 -18.52 17.38
C GLU A 349 10.53 -19.65 16.96
N ALA A 350 10.35 -19.87 15.65
CA ALA A 350 9.55 -20.99 15.16
C ALA A 350 10.14 -22.35 15.60
N ILE A 351 11.44 -22.56 15.45
CA ILE A 351 12.13 -23.81 15.82
C ILE A 351 12.17 -24.01 17.34
N LEU A 352 12.32 -22.93 18.11
CA LEU A 352 12.32 -22.98 19.57
C LEU A 352 10.99 -23.51 20.09
N ILE A 353 9.88 -23.10 19.47
CA ILE A 353 8.53 -23.50 19.85
C ILE A 353 8.18 -24.88 19.29
N GLU A 354 8.55 -25.18 18.04
CA GLU A 354 8.31 -26.48 17.40
C GLU A 354 9.60 -27.01 16.75
N PRO A 355 10.41 -27.81 17.47
CA PRO A 355 11.71 -28.28 16.99
C PRO A 355 11.67 -29.10 15.69
N SER A 356 10.54 -29.76 15.39
CA SER A 356 10.37 -30.53 14.15
C SER A 356 10.42 -29.67 12.88
N LEU A 357 10.22 -28.35 13.01
CA LEU A 357 10.38 -27.40 11.91
C LEU A 357 11.81 -27.34 11.37
N LYS A 358 12.82 -27.69 12.17
CA LYS A 358 14.22 -27.69 11.72
C LYS A 358 14.39 -28.60 10.49
N ASP A 359 13.83 -29.80 10.53
CA ASP A 359 13.93 -30.76 9.44
C ASP A 359 13.06 -30.37 8.24
N LYS A 360 11.85 -29.84 8.48
CA LYS A 360 10.96 -29.36 7.40
C LYS A 360 11.55 -28.18 6.65
N PHE A 361 12.17 -27.21 7.34
CA PHE A 361 12.87 -26.11 6.69
C PHE A 361 14.09 -26.58 5.91
N LYS A 362 14.84 -27.55 6.44
CA LYS A 362 15.95 -28.16 5.73
C LYS A 362 15.49 -28.84 4.44
N GLU A 363 14.41 -29.60 4.48
CA GLU A 363 13.83 -30.23 3.28
C GLU A 363 13.37 -29.20 2.25
N LEU A 364 12.72 -28.12 2.71
CA LEU A 364 12.33 -26.99 1.85
C LEU A 364 13.54 -26.32 1.18
N ALA A 365 14.63 -26.12 1.92
CA ALA A 365 15.86 -25.55 1.38
C ALA A 365 16.56 -26.48 0.37
N MET A 366 16.55 -27.79 0.63
CA MET A 366 17.17 -28.78 -0.26
C MET A 366 16.36 -29.03 -1.54
N SER A 367 15.04 -28.82 -1.50
CA SER A 367 14.14 -28.93 -2.66
C SER A 367 14.02 -27.64 -3.48
N SER A 368 14.62 -26.54 -3.00
CA SER A 368 14.60 -25.25 -3.67
C SER A 368 15.52 -25.21 -4.90
N SER A 369 15.10 -24.51 -5.96
CA SER A 369 15.94 -24.33 -7.15
C SER A 369 17.15 -23.44 -6.87
N ILE A 370 18.19 -23.55 -7.71
CA ILE A 370 19.42 -22.72 -7.63
C ILE A 370 19.10 -21.22 -7.60
N GLU A 371 18.02 -20.79 -8.24
CA GLU A 371 17.57 -19.40 -8.25
C GLU A 371 17.08 -18.90 -6.87
N ILE A 372 16.52 -19.79 -6.04
CA ILE A 372 16.00 -19.46 -4.69
C ILE A 372 17.09 -19.65 -3.62
N ALA A 373 18.14 -20.42 -3.91
CA ALA A 373 19.24 -20.69 -2.98
C ALA A 373 19.94 -19.41 -2.47
N ASN A 374 19.85 -18.32 -3.24
CA ASN A 374 20.41 -17.02 -2.87
C ASN A 374 19.45 -16.12 -2.06
N THR A 375 18.22 -16.55 -1.78
CA THR A 375 17.29 -15.80 -0.92
C THR A 375 17.72 -15.81 0.53
N GLU A 376 17.40 -14.73 1.25
CA GLU A 376 17.78 -14.58 2.65
C GLU A 376 17.08 -15.59 3.57
N ILE A 377 15.91 -16.11 3.16
CA ILE A 377 15.25 -17.24 3.85
C ILE A 377 16.07 -18.52 3.73
N ILE A 378 16.54 -18.88 2.54
CA ILE A 378 17.35 -20.10 2.40
C ILE A 378 18.70 -19.95 3.11
N LYS A 379 19.34 -18.78 3.03
CA LYS A 379 20.56 -18.49 3.80
C LYS A 379 20.30 -18.54 5.31
N GLY A 380 19.17 -18.00 5.77
CA GLY A 380 18.71 -18.06 7.15
C GLY A 380 18.53 -19.50 7.63
N ILE A 381 17.84 -20.33 6.85
CA ILE A 381 17.64 -21.76 7.14
C ILE A 381 18.99 -22.48 7.23
N LEU A 382 19.88 -22.29 6.25
CA LEU A 382 21.21 -22.90 6.22
C LEU A 382 22.11 -22.44 7.38
N SER A 383 21.90 -21.23 7.90
CA SER A 383 22.64 -20.71 9.06
C SER A 383 22.20 -21.27 10.41
N ILE A 384 21.02 -21.91 10.48
CA ILE A 384 20.42 -22.45 11.71
C ILE A 384 20.51 -23.99 11.74
N ILE A 385 20.78 -24.63 10.59
CA ILE A 385 21.09 -26.07 10.49
C ILE A 385 22.45 -26.35 11.11
#